data_AF-A0AAV5ZV01-F1
#
_entry.id   AF-A0AAV5ZV01-F1
#
_cell.length_a   1.000
_cell.length_b   1.000
_cell.length_c   1.000
_cell.angle_alpha   90.00
_cell.angle_beta   90.00
_cell.angle_gamma   90.00
#
_symmetry.space_group_name_H-M   'P 1'
#
loop_
_entity.id
_entity.type
_entity.pdbx_description
1 polymer ?
#
loop_
_entity_poly.entity_id
_entity_poly.type
_entity_poly.pdbx_seq_one_letter_code
_entity_poly.pdbx_strand_id
1 'polypeptide(L)'
;KALASGADAVMIGSAFARAQEAPGRGYHWGMATPHSNLPRGTRIRVGIAGPLEQILFGPAFTEDGTLNLVGAIRTCMGSVGAMNIRELQQTELIIAPSIKTEGKVFQRAQKLGTPR
;
A
#
# COMPACT_ATOMS: atom_id res chain seq x y z
N LYS A 1 2.50 -8.06 5.54
CA LYS A 1 3.56 -8.86 4.87
C LYS A 1 4.94 -8.49 5.39
N ALA A 2 5.51 -7.32 5.06
CA ALA A 2 6.83 -6.92 5.57
C ALA A 2 6.99 -7.10 7.10
N LEU A 3 6.00 -6.67 7.88
CA LEU A 3 5.96 -6.87 9.33
C LEU A 3 5.98 -8.36 9.72
N ALA A 4 5.07 -9.17 9.15
CA ALA A 4 5.03 -10.62 9.37
C ALA A 4 6.32 -11.34 8.93
N SER A 5 7.06 -10.78 7.97
CA SER A 5 8.37 -11.28 7.52
C SER A 5 9.55 -10.86 8.40
N GLY A 6 9.31 -10.24 9.57
CA GLY A 6 10.36 -9.90 10.54
C GLY A 6 10.70 -8.41 10.66
N ALA A 7 10.05 -7.52 9.89
CA ALA A 7 10.33 -6.08 10.01
C ALA A 7 9.66 -5.48 11.26
N ASP A 8 10.34 -4.57 11.94
CA ASP A 8 9.78 -3.81 13.07
C ASP A 8 8.98 -2.59 12.61
N ALA A 9 9.33 -2.04 11.45
CA ALA A 9 8.68 -0.89 10.83
C ALA A 9 8.78 -0.95 9.30
N VAL A 10 8.03 -0.08 8.62
CA VAL A 10 8.05 0.04 7.15
C VAL A 10 8.21 1.50 6.73
N MET A 11 9.05 1.74 5.72
CA MET A 11 9.12 3.03 5.04
C MET A 11 8.22 3.00 3.81
N ILE A 12 7.33 3.98 3.69
CA ILE A 12 6.32 4.03 2.63
C ILE A 12 6.48 5.33 1.83
N GLY A 13 6.72 5.22 0.53
CA GLY A 13 6.87 6.37 -0.37
C GLY A 13 5.61 6.67 -1.17
N SER A 14 5.33 5.84 -2.18
CA SER A 14 4.29 6.09 -3.18
C SER A 14 2.86 6.21 -2.62
N ALA A 15 2.53 5.54 -1.51
CA ALA A 15 1.22 5.70 -0.87
C ALA A 15 1.09 7.07 -0.20
N PHE A 16 2.12 7.53 0.52
CA PHE A 16 2.10 8.86 1.16
C PHE A 16 2.26 10.00 0.16
N ALA A 17 2.85 9.76 -1.02
CA ALA A 17 2.84 10.73 -2.12
C ALA A 17 1.42 11.06 -2.64
N ARG A 18 0.41 10.25 -2.27
CA ARG A 18 -1.01 10.50 -2.58
C ARG A 18 -1.71 11.35 -1.52
N ALA A 19 -1.03 11.74 -0.44
CA ALA A 19 -1.61 12.60 0.60
C ALA A 19 -1.79 14.04 0.08
N GLN A 20 -2.80 14.76 0.56
CA GLN A 20 -3.00 16.18 0.25
C GLN A 20 -1.83 17.05 0.74
N GLU A 21 -1.23 16.65 1.84
CA GLU A 21 -0.09 17.27 2.51
C GLU A 21 1.23 16.96 1.78
N ALA A 22 1.25 15.97 0.88
CA ALA A 22 2.45 15.60 0.16
C ALA A 22 2.86 16.72 -0.82
N PRO A 23 4.13 17.18 -0.78
CA PRO A 23 4.58 18.30 -1.61
C PRO A 23 4.56 17.97 -3.11
N GLY A 24 4.54 16.68 -3.46
CA GLY A 24 4.46 16.20 -4.83
C GLY A 24 3.12 16.43 -5.53
N ARG A 25 2.06 16.88 -4.82
CA ARG A 25 0.73 17.22 -5.40
C ARG A 25 0.19 16.12 -6.33
N GLY A 26 0.25 14.87 -5.87
CA GLY A 26 -0.19 13.70 -6.65
C GLY A 26 0.84 13.14 -7.63
N TYR A 27 2.10 13.58 -7.55
CA TYR A 27 3.24 12.98 -8.24
C TYR A 27 4.20 12.32 -7.26
N HIS A 28 4.84 11.24 -7.71
CA HIS A 28 5.88 10.53 -6.99
C HIS A 28 7.09 10.29 -7.91
N TRP A 29 8.29 10.31 -7.35
CA TRP A 29 9.54 9.99 -8.05
C TRP A 29 10.52 9.38 -7.05
N GLY A 30 11.45 8.57 -7.57
CA GLY A 30 12.55 8.05 -6.75
C GLY A 30 13.55 9.16 -6.38
N MET A 31 14.41 8.89 -5.39
CA MET A 31 15.42 9.85 -4.91
C MET A 31 16.45 10.29 -5.95
N ALA A 32 16.56 9.56 -7.06
CA ALA A 32 17.50 9.93 -8.10
C ALA A 32 16.96 11.11 -8.93
N THR A 33 17.80 12.12 -9.14
CA THR A 33 17.43 13.34 -9.88
C THR A 33 16.97 13.00 -11.30
N PRO A 34 15.85 13.57 -11.78
CA PRO A 34 15.50 13.53 -13.19
C PRO A 34 16.47 14.46 -13.95
N HIS A 35 17.61 13.93 -14.36
CA HIS A 35 18.63 14.64 -15.14
C HIS A 35 18.54 14.21 -16.60
N SER A 36 18.51 15.16 -17.54
CA SER A 36 18.36 14.87 -18.98
C SER A 36 19.42 13.91 -19.50
N ASN A 37 20.66 14.07 -19.04
CA ASN A 37 21.79 13.25 -19.50
C ASN A 37 22.06 12.04 -18.59
N LEU A 38 21.32 11.92 -17.47
CA LEU A 38 21.45 10.78 -16.56
C LEU A 38 20.09 10.49 -15.91
N PRO A 39 19.10 10.04 -16.71
CA PRO A 39 17.73 9.85 -16.23
C PRO A 39 17.70 8.66 -15.27
N ARG A 40 17.83 8.94 -13.98
CA ARG A 40 17.79 7.92 -12.91
C ARG A 40 16.47 7.93 -12.14
N GLY A 41 15.61 8.92 -12.37
CA GLY A 41 14.34 9.09 -11.68
C GLY A 41 13.20 9.36 -12.67
N THR A 42 12.20 8.48 -12.66
CA THR A 42 10.96 8.67 -13.42
C THR A 42 9.91 9.29 -12.51
N ARG A 43 9.38 10.45 -12.91
CA ARG A 43 8.22 11.05 -12.25
C ARG A 43 6.95 10.37 -12.76
N ILE A 44 6.16 9.82 -11.84
CA ILE A 44 4.88 9.17 -12.13
C ILE A 44 3.74 9.94 -11.47
N ARG A 45 2.56 9.92 -12.09
CA ARG A 45 1.33 10.46 -11.49
C ARG A 45 0.66 9.37 -10.68
N VAL A 46 0.51 9.61 -9.38
CA VAL A 46 -0.16 8.71 -8.43
C VAL A 46 -1.54 9.23 -8.02
N GLY A 47 -1.84 10.51 -8.27
CA GLY A 47 -3.10 11.14 -7.87
C GLY A 47 -3.13 11.49 -6.38
N ILE A 48 -4.22 12.11 -5.94
CA ILE A 48 -4.46 12.46 -4.53
C ILE A 48 -5.58 11.57 -4.01
N ALA A 49 -5.34 10.86 -2.91
CA ALA A 49 -6.31 9.95 -2.30
C ALA A 49 -7.09 10.60 -1.15
N GLY A 50 -6.48 11.55 -0.43
CA GLY A 50 -7.09 12.20 0.72
C GLY A 50 -6.04 12.79 1.66
N PRO A 51 -6.46 13.32 2.83
CA PRO A 51 -5.53 13.71 3.90
C PRO A 51 -4.69 12.52 4.38
N LEU A 52 -3.48 12.79 4.87
CA LEU A 52 -2.57 11.78 5.40
C LEU A 52 -3.21 10.99 6.54
N GLU A 53 -3.96 11.66 7.40
CA GLU A 53 -4.72 11.04 8.49
C GLU A 53 -5.67 9.97 7.95
N GLN A 54 -6.37 10.24 6.85
CA GLN A 54 -7.29 9.29 6.23
C GLN A 54 -6.56 8.12 5.57
N ILE A 55 -5.40 8.37 4.97
CA ILE A 55 -4.55 7.29 4.42
C ILE A 55 -4.09 6.35 5.53
N LEU A 56 -3.75 6.88 6.70
CA LEU A 56 -3.29 6.08 7.84
C LEU A 56 -4.44 5.39 8.58
N PHE A 57 -5.49 6.11 8.93
CA PHE A 57 -6.50 5.69 9.92
C PHE A 57 -7.92 5.54 9.35
N GLY A 58 -8.14 5.94 8.10
CA GLY A 58 -9.44 5.85 7.43
C GLY A 58 -10.40 7.00 7.76
N PRO A 59 -11.70 6.85 7.45
CA PRO A 59 -12.32 5.65 6.88
C PRO A 59 -11.85 5.41 5.44
N ALA A 60 -11.73 4.12 5.07
CA ALA A 60 -11.51 3.72 3.68
C ALA A 60 -12.86 3.65 2.96
N PHE A 61 -12.96 4.36 1.84
CA PHE A 61 -14.12 4.32 0.94
C PHE A 61 -13.78 3.66 -0.41
N THR A 62 -12.56 3.15 -0.55
CA THR A 62 -12.07 2.38 -1.70
C THR A 62 -11.63 0.98 -1.26
N GLU A 63 -11.70 0.02 -2.18
CA GLU A 63 -11.32 -1.38 -1.94
C GLU A 63 -9.87 -1.70 -2.36
N ASP A 64 -9.13 -0.70 -2.85
CA ASP A 64 -7.79 -0.86 -3.43
C ASP A 64 -6.65 -0.85 -2.40
N GLY A 65 -6.97 -0.64 -1.11
CA GLY A 65 -6.00 -0.59 -0.02
C GLY A 65 -5.20 0.71 0.04
N THR A 66 -5.62 1.76 -0.68
CA THR A 66 -4.96 3.07 -0.65
C THR A 66 -5.20 3.82 0.67
N LEU A 67 -6.28 3.51 1.38
CA LEU A 67 -6.70 4.17 2.63
C LEU A 67 -6.72 3.20 3.81
N ASN A 68 -6.67 3.76 5.03
CA ASN A 68 -6.75 3.04 6.29
C ASN A 68 -5.68 1.93 6.45
N LEU A 69 -4.42 2.28 6.25
CA LEU A 69 -3.29 1.34 6.37
C LEU A 69 -3.19 0.71 7.77
N VAL A 70 -3.45 1.49 8.83
CA VAL A 70 -3.43 1.02 10.21
C VAL A 70 -4.58 0.05 10.48
N GLY A 71 -5.78 0.37 10.00
CA GLY A 71 -6.92 -0.55 10.06
C GLY A 71 -6.61 -1.86 9.35
N ALA A 72 -6.03 -1.82 8.14
CA ALA A 72 -5.64 -3.03 7.41
C ALA A 72 -4.64 -3.90 8.18
N ILE A 73 -3.64 -3.28 8.85
CA ILE A 73 -2.69 -4.01 9.71
C ILE A 73 -3.42 -4.63 10.91
N ARG A 74 -4.27 -3.89 11.61
CA ARG A 74 -5.03 -4.39 12.77
C ARG A 74 -5.99 -5.52 12.39
N THR A 75 -6.67 -5.40 11.25
CA THR A 75 -7.53 -6.47 10.71
C THR A 75 -6.70 -7.72 10.39
N CYS A 76 -5.56 -7.56 9.72
CA CYS A 76 -4.65 -8.68 9.44
C CYS A 76 -4.19 -9.37 10.73
N MET A 77 -3.76 -8.59 11.74
CA MET A 77 -3.36 -9.08 13.05
C MET A 77 -4.49 -9.87 13.74
N GLY A 78 -5.72 -9.36 13.71
CA GLY A 78 -6.89 -10.06 14.22
C GLY A 78 -7.17 -11.39 13.50
N SER A 79 -7.00 -11.43 12.18
CA SER A 79 -7.22 -12.66 11.39
C SER A 79 -6.20 -13.77 11.66
N VAL A 80 -4.98 -13.42 12.09
CA VAL A 80 -3.90 -14.39 12.37
C VAL A 80 -3.63 -14.58 13.87
N GLY A 81 -4.45 -13.98 14.73
CA GLY A 81 -4.33 -14.13 16.18
C GLY A 81 -3.12 -13.44 16.80
N ALA A 82 -2.59 -12.37 16.18
CA ALA A 82 -1.45 -11.62 16.70
C ALA A 82 -1.91 -10.35 17.45
N MET A 83 -1.48 -10.17 18.69
CA MET A 83 -1.81 -8.97 19.49
C MET A 83 -0.81 -7.83 19.32
N ASN A 84 0.40 -8.13 18.88
CA ASN A 84 1.46 -7.15 18.69
C ASN A 84 2.36 -7.51 17.48
N ILE A 85 3.28 -6.62 17.12
CA ILE A 85 4.18 -6.81 15.97
C ILE A 85 5.07 -8.05 16.16
N ARG A 86 5.52 -8.31 17.39
CA ARG A 86 6.38 -9.47 17.68
C ARG A 86 5.65 -10.80 17.45
N GLU A 87 4.38 -10.88 17.85
CA GLU A 87 3.53 -12.04 17.54
C GLU A 87 3.24 -12.14 16.05
N LEU A 88 2.98 -11.01 15.37
CA LEU A 88 2.76 -11.00 13.92
C LEU A 88 3.98 -11.54 13.15
N GLN A 89 5.20 -11.26 13.62
CA GLN A 89 6.46 -11.79 13.06
C GLN A 89 6.61 -13.32 13.24
N GLN A 90 5.84 -13.96 14.12
CA GLN A 90 5.85 -15.43 14.32
C GLN A 90 4.79 -16.15 13.48
N THR A 91 3.97 -15.42 12.72
CA THR A 91 2.88 -16.01 11.94
C THR A 91 3.39 -16.75 10.71
N GLU A 92 2.66 -17.78 10.29
CA GLU A 92 3.02 -18.55 9.10
C GLU A 92 2.83 -17.73 7.82
N LEU A 93 3.84 -17.78 6.94
CA LEU A 93 3.79 -17.16 5.63
C LEU A 93 3.63 -18.23 4.55
N ILE A 94 2.53 -18.15 3.82
CA ILE A 94 2.24 -19.04 2.69
C ILE A 94 2.66 -18.36 1.39
N ILE A 95 3.49 -19.04 0.60
CA ILE A 95 3.82 -18.63 -0.77
C ILE A 95 2.79 -19.28 -1.71
N ALA A 96 1.86 -18.47 -2.22
CA ALA A 96 0.83 -18.91 -3.16
C ALA A 96 0.99 -18.21 -4.52
N PRO A 97 1.71 -18.81 -5.49
CA PRO A 97 1.96 -18.20 -6.79
C PRO A 97 0.67 -17.89 -7.58
N SER A 98 -0.33 -18.76 -7.48
CA SER A 98 -1.62 -18.65 -8.19
C SER A 98 -2.49 -17.49 -7.71
N ILE A 99 -2.26 -16.95 -6.51
CA ILE A 99 -3.10 -15.89 -5.92
C ILE A 99 -3.09 -14.59 -6.73
N LYS A 100 -2.08 -14.42 -7.60
CA LYS A 100 -1.99 -13.29 -8.54
C LYS A 100 -3.00 -13.38 -9.67
N THR A 101 -3.50 -14.57 -10.00
CA THR A 101 -4.35 -14.83 -11.16
C THR A 101 -5.73 -15.37 -10.75
N GLU A 102 -5.80 -16.13 -9.67
CA GLU A 102 -7.03 -16.74 -9.17
C GLU A 102 -8.03 -15.67 -8.73
N GLY A 103 -9.27 -15.76 -9.20
CA GLY A 103 -10.32 -14.76 -8.95
C GLY A 103 -10.15 -13.42 -9.70
N LYS A 104 -8.93 -13.07 -10.14
CA LYS A 104 -8.65 -11.81 -10.85
C LYS A 104 -9.32 -11.74 -12.22
N VAL A 105 -9.52 -12.87 -12.89
CA VAL A 105 -10.28 -12.93 -14.15
C VAL A 105 -11.71 -12.44 -13.92
N PHE A 106 -12.37 -12.92 -12.86
CA PHE A 106 -13.71 -12.49 -12.50
C PHE A 106 -13.77 -11.03 -12.05
N GLN A 107 -12.81 -10.59 -11.23
CA GLN A 107 -12.72 -9.18 -10.81
C GLN A 107 -12.56 -8.23 -12.01
N ARG A 108 -11.68 -8.58 -12.97
CA ARG A 108 -11.48 -7.79 -14.20
C ARG A 108 -12.73 -7.78 -15.08
N ALA A 109 -13.36 -8.94 -15.29
CA ALA A 109 -14.60 -9.05 -16.06
C ALA A 109 -15.72 -8.18 -15.47
N GLN A 110 -15.77 -8.07 -14.14
CA GLN A 110 -16.79 -7.29 -13.41
C GLN A 110 -16.35 -5.84 -13.11
N LYS A 111 -15.16 -5.41 -13.53
CA LYS A 111 -14.59 -4.07 -13.26
C LYS A 111 -14.53 -3.73 -11.75
N LEU A 112 -14.25 -4.73 -10.92
CA LEU A 112 -14.13 -4.59 -9.46
C LEU A 112 -12.69 -4.24 -9.04
N GLY A 113 -12.53 -3.50 -7.93
CA GLY A 113 -11.22 -3.18 -7.35
C GLY A 113 -10.43 -2.07 -8.05
N THR A 114 -11.03 -1.35 -9.01
CA THR A 114 -10.47 -0.11 -9.57
C THR A 114 -10.96 1.11 -8.77
N PRO A 115 -10.07 2.03 -8.38
CA PRO A 115 -10.51 3.31 -7.80
C PRO A 115 -11.42 4.05 -8.79
N ARG A 116 -12.55 4.55 -8.29
CA ARG A 116 -13.50 5.38 -9.05
C ARG A 116 -12.91 6.75 -9.35
#